data_AF-A0A2V9VEK0-F1
#
_entry.id   AF-A0A2V9VEK0-F1
#
_cell.length_a   1.000
_cell.length_b   1.000
_cell.length_c   1.000
_cell.angle_alpha   90.00
_cell.angle_beta   90.00
_cell.angle_gamma   90.00
#
_symmetry.space_group_name_H-M   'P 1'
#
loop_
_entity.id
_entity.type
_entity.pdbx_description
1 polymer ?
#
loop_
_entity_poly.entity_id
_entity_poly.type
_entity_poly.pdbx_seq_one_letter_code
_entity_poly.pdbx_strand_id
1 'polypeptide(L)'
;MEQQDGHLVAIRENDSQAAVHGLARALVNNAVEGVTKGWTRELEIVGIGYRAEMKAKSTVVFNLGYSHPIEYPLPSGIEVAIDPKQTKLTVSGIDRQKVGQVAAEMRSLRPPDPYKNKGVRYAGERLKKKVGKTGAK
;
A
#
# COMPACT_ATOMS: atom_id res chain seq x y z
N MET A 1 27.43 -6.34 -10.58
CA MET A 1 27.41 -5.48 -9.38
C MET A 1 28.67 -5.78 -8.61
N GLU A 2 29.42 -4.76 -8.25
CA GLU A 2 30.70 -4.91 -7.57
C GLU A 2 30.67 -4.16 -6.24
N GLN A 3 31.35 -4.68 -5.23
CA GLN A 3 31.42 -4.06 -3.91
C GLN A 3 32.74 -3.31 -3.79
N GLN A 4 32.67 -2.00 -3.56
CA GLN A 4 33.85 -1.13 -3.40
C GLN A 4 33.61 -0.21 -2.19
N ASP A 5 34.55 -0.18 -1.24
CA ASP A 5 34.52 0.68 -0.06
C ASP A 5 33.18 0.66 0.71
N GLY A 6 32.57 -0.52 0.88
CA GLY A 6 31.29 -0.68 1.56
C GLY A 6 30.06 -0.24 0.75
N HIS A 7 30.25 0.17 -0.50
CA HIS A 7 29.18 0.56 -1.43
C HIS A 7 29.00 -0.50 -2.51
N LEU A 8 27.75 -0.73 -2.92
CA LEU A 8 27.42 -1.58 -4.06
C LEU A 8 27.27 -0.73 -5.32
N VAL A 9 28.14 -0.98 -6.30
CA VAL A 9 28.14 -0.29 -7.59
C VAL A 9 27.55 -1.20 -8.66
N ALA A 10 26.51 -0.70 -9.33
CA ALA A 10 25.96 -1.36 -10.51
C ALA A 10 26.85 -1.04 -11.72
N ILE A 11 27.36 -2.05 -12.39
CA ILE A 11 28.16 -1.93 -13.62
C ILE A 11 27.32 -2.48 -14.77
N ARG A 12 27.37 -1.81 -15.93
CA ARG A 12 26.75 -2.26 -17.19
C ARG A 12 27.83 -2.39 -18.24
N GLU A 13 27.73 -3.39 -19.11
CA GLU A 13 28.72 -3.63 -20.16
C GLU A 13 28.50 -2.71 -21.36
N ASN A 14 27.24 -2.47 -21.76
CA ASN A 14 26.89 -1.65 -22.92
C ASN A 14 25.63 -0.81 -22.68
N ASP A 15 25.44 0.26 -23.47
CA ASP A 15 24.31 1.19 -23.29
C ASP A 15 22.95 0.56 -23.61
N SER A 16 22.90 -0.49 -24.44
CA SER A 16 21.69 -1.30 -24.69
C SER A 16 21.08 -1.90 -23.41
N GLN A 17 21.86 -2.01 -22.32
CA GLN A 17 21.41 -2.51 -21.02
C GLN A 17 21.01 -1.39 -20.04
N ALA A 18 20.94 -0.12 -20.48
CA ALA A 18 20.64 1.03 -19.63
C ALA A 18 19.38 0.84 -18.76
N ALA A 19 18.29 0.33 -19.37
CA ALA A 19 17.02 0.15 -18.67
C ALA A 19 17.12 -0.89 -17.54
N VAL A 20 17.81 -2.02 -17.81
CA VAL A 20 17.99 -3.11 -16.84
C VAL A 20 18.96 -2.70 -15.73
N HIS A 21 20.00 -1.94 -16.08
CA HIS A 21 20.99 -1.44 -15.13
C HIS A 21 20.35 -0.55 -14.05
N GLY A 22 19.53 0.43 -14.46
CA GLY A 22 18.79 1.28 -13.53
C GLY A 22 17.80 0.49 -12.65
N LEU A 23 17.09 -0.46 -13.25
CA LEU A 23 16.16 -1.33 -12.53
C LEU A 23 16.87 -2.20 -11.48
N ALA A 24 17.93 -2.91 -11.86
CA ALA A 24 18.67 -3.79 -10.97
C ALA A 24 19.28 -3.02 -9.78
N ARG A 25 19.86 -1.84 -10.05
CA ARG A 25 20.35 -0.92 -9.01
C ARG A 25 19.24 -0.54 -8.04
N ALA A 26 18.07 -0.15 -8.55
CA ALA A 26 16.95 0.28 -7.72
C ALA A 26 16.38 -0.88 -6.88
N LEU A 27 16.27 -2.09 -7.44
CA LEU A 27 15.78 -3.27 -6.73
C LEU A 27 16.69 -3.62 -5.54
N VAL A 28 18.01 -3.64 -5.75
CA VAL A 28 18.95 -3.94 -4.65
C VAL A 28 18.97 -2.83 -3.61
N ASN A 29 18.94 -1.56 -4.03
CA ASN A 29 18.83 -0.46 -3.08
C ASN A 29 17.56 -0.55 -2.21
N ASN A 30 16.42 -0.91 -2.82
CA ASN A 30 15.17 -1.10 -2.09
C ASN A 30 15.24 -2.28 -1.10
N ALA A 31 15.97 -3.34 -1.43
CA ALA A 31 16.18 -4.48 -0.54
C ALA A 31 17.04 -4.09 0.66
N VAL A 32 18.14 -3.36 0.44
CA VAL A 32 19.01 -2.84 1.52
C VAL A 32 18.28 -1.86 2.42
N GLU A 33 17.52 -0.93 1.84
CA GLU A 33 16.69 0.00 2.63
C GLU A 33 15.57 -0.73 3.38
N GLY A 34 15.01 -1.78 2.78
CA GLY A 34 13.96 -2.60 3.39
C GLY A 34 14.41 -3.34 4.65
N VAL A 35 15.64 -3.87 4.68
CA VAL A 35 16.18 -4.55 5.88
C VAL A 35 16.65 -3.59 6.97
N THR A 36 17.01 -2.35 6.60
CA THR A 36 17.54 -1.35 7.55
C THR A 36 16.45 -0.49 8.17
N LYS A 37 15.53 0.03 7.35
CA LYS A 37 14.46 0.95 7.79
C LYS A 37 13.08 0.31 7.74
N GLY A 38 12.88 -0.65 6.85
CA GLY A 38 11.55 -1.17 6.53
C GLY A 38 10.74 -0.23 5.63
N TRP A 39 9.68 -0.76 5.04
CA TRP A 39 8.75 -0.03 4.19
C TRP A 39 7.38 0.06 4.84
N THR A 40 6.77 1.23 4.75
CA THR A 40 5.42 1.47 5.27
C THR A 40 4.53 2.13 4.22
N ARG A 41 3.24 1.78 4.25
CA ARG A 41 2.19 2.38 3.43
C ARG A 41 0.95 2.62 4.28
N GLU A 42 0.55 3.88 4.34
CA GLU A 42 -0.61 4.31 5.09
C GLU A 42 -1.85 4.36 4.19
N LEU A 43 -2.93 3.75 4.68
CA LEU A 43 -4.25 3.72 4.07
C LEU A 43 -5.25 4.39 5.02
N GLU A 44 -6.21 5.09 4.45
CA GLU A 44 -7.30 5.71 5.16
C GLU A 44 -8.64 5.21 4.64
N ILE A 45 -9.52 4.84 5.56
CA ILE A 45 -10.88 4.41 5.29
C ILE A 45 -11.80 5.62 5.50
N VAL A 46 -12.51 5.98 4.44
CA VAL A 46 -13.48 7.07 4.45
C VAL A 46 -14.87 6.49 4.18
N GLY A 47 -15.76 6.59 5.15
CA GLY A 47 -17.14 6.12 5.00
C GLY A 47 -17.88 6.07 6.32
N ILE A 48 -19.20 6.07 6.26
CA ILE A 48 -20.04 5.96 7.45
C ILE A 48 -20.20 4.47 7.75
N GLY A 49 -19.80 4.04 8.95
CA GLY A 49 -19.79 2.63 9.34
C GLY A 49 -18.69 1.81 8.68
N TYR A 50 -17.74 2.45 7.98
CA TYR A 50 -16.61 1.74 7.39
C TYR A 50 -15.49 1.63 8.41
N ARG A 51 -15.00 0.41 8.64
CA ARG A 51 -13.93 0.14 9.60
C ARG A 51 -13.13 -1.09 9.20
N ALA A 52 -11.88 -1.12 9.63
CA ALA A 52 -11.06 -2.31 9.59
C ALA A 52 -10.75 -2.79 11.01
N GLU A 53 -10.75 -4.10 11.20
CA GLU A 53 -10.53 -4.74 12.48
C GLU A 53 -9.55 -5.90 12.30
N MET A 54 -8.68 -6.13 13.27
CA MET A 54 -7.77 -7.26 13.24
C MET A 54 -8.43 -8.44 13.97
N LYS A 55 -8.82 -9.49 13.24
CA LYS A 55 -9.49 -10.68 13.80
C LYS A 55 -8.51 -11.74 14.30
N ALA A 56 -7.24 -11.65 13.87
CA ALA A 56 -6.09 -12.37 14.38
C ALA A 56 -4.80 -11.65 13.93
N LYS A 57 -3.61 -12.03 14.43
CA LYS A 57 -2.34 -11.47 13.95
C LYS A 57 -2.11 -11.60 12.44
N SER A 58 -2.84 -12.49 11.77
CA SER A 58 -2.67 -12.80 10.34
C SER A 58 -3.87 -12.43 9.47
N THR A 59 -4.92 -11.79 10.00
CA THR A 59 -6.14 -11.53 9.21
C THR A 59 -6.77 -10.19 9.57
N VAL A 60 -6.94 -9.35 8.54
CA VAL A 60 -7.64 -8.07 8.63
C VAL A 60 -9.05 -8.22 8.09
N VAL A 61 -10.03 -7.78 8.87
CA VAL A 61 -11.44 -7.83 8.53
C VAL A 61 -11.92 -6.43 8.19
N PHE A 62 -12.47 -6.30 6.99
CA PHE A 62 -12.95 -5.05 6.44
C PHE A 62 -14.49 -5.02 6.45
N ASN A 63 -15.05 -4.06 7.17
CA ASN A 63 -16.45 -3.69 7.11
C ASN A 63 -16.56 -2.45 6.21
N LEU A 64 -16.83 -2.62 4.91
CA LEU A 64 -16.83 -1.53 3.92
C LEU A 64 -18.23 -1.27 3.34
N GLY A 65 -19.27 -1.60 4.11
CA GLY A 65 -20.68 -1.44 3.71
C GLY A 65 -21.17 -2.48 2.71
N TYR A 66 -20.49 -3.62 2.59
CA TYR A 66 -21.02 -4.82 1.97
C TYR A 66 -21.88 -5.60 2.97
N SER A 67 -22.73 -6.51 2.48
CA SER A 67 -23.62 -7.32 3.33
C SER A 67 -22.87 -8.26 4.28
N HIS A 68 -21.66 -8.68 3.91
CA HIS A 68 -20.77 -9.49 4.73
C HIS A 68 -19.42 -8.76 4.97
N PRO A 69 -18.74 -9.01 6.09
CA PRO A 69 -17.37 -8.56 6.28
C PRO A 69 -16.43 -9.27 5.30
N ILE A 70 -15.40 -8.57 4.82
CA ILE A 70 -14.36 -9.14 3.94
C ILE A 70 -13.14 -9.47 4.79
N GLU A 71 -12.75 -10.74 4.81
CA GLU A 71 -11.55 -11.19 5.51
C GLU A 71 -10.37 -11.24 4.53
N TYR A 72 -9.32 -10.48 4.83
CA TYR A 72 -8.09 -10.44 4.05
C TYR A 72 -6.94 -11.07 4.85
N PRO A 73 -6.46 -12.27 4.46
CA PRO A 73 -5.32 -12.91 5.08
C PRO A 73 -4.02 -12.18 4.70
N LEU A 74 -3.19 -11.87 5.69
CA LEU A 74 -1.92 -11.20 5.47
C LEU A 74 -0.87 -12.20 4.97
N PRO A 75 -0.14 -11.88 3.87
CA PRO A 75 0.97 -12.71 3.43
C PRO A 75 2.14 -12.62 4.42
N SER A 76 2.99 -13.65 4.43
CA SER A 76 4.13 -13.73 5.34
C SER A 76 5.10 -12.56 5.18
N GLY A 77 5.53 -11.98 6.30
CA GLY A 77 6.47 -10.86 6.34
C GLY A 77 5.85 -9.47 6.13
N ILE A 78 4.51 -9.38 6.17
CA ILE A 78 3.76 -8.12 6.19
C ILE A 78 3.02 -8.02 7.52
N GLU A 79 3.14 -6.85 8.15
CA GLU A 79 2.45 -6.49 9.37
C GLU A 79 1.49 -5.33 9.10
N VAL A 80 0.32 -5.33 9.73
CA VAL A 80 -0.66 -4.26 9.56
C VAL A 80 -1.05 -3.73 10.92
N ALA A 81 -0.76 -2.46 11.17
CA ALA A 81 -1.24 -1.75 12.35
C ALA A 81 -2.54 -1.04 12.01
N ILE A 82 -3.56 -1.17 12.88
CA ILE A 82 -4.83 -0.47 12.73
C ILE A 82 -4.93 0.57 13.85
N ASP A 83 -5.24 1.82 13.51
CA ASP A 83 -5.43 2.90 14.47
C ASP A 83 -6.64 2.59 15.40
N PRO A 84 -6.65 3.03 16.67
CA PRO A 84 -7.78 2.83 17.57
C PRO A 84 -9.11 3.35 17.03
N LYS A 85 -9.09 4.32 16.11
CA LYS A 85 -10.30 4.80 15.43
C LYS A 85 -10.81 3.87 14.33
N GLN A 86 -10.10 2.79 14.01
CA GLN A 86 -10.41 1.79 12.98
C GLN A 86 -10.55 2.36 11.55
N THR A 87 -10.17 3.63 11.35
CA THR A 87 -10.26 4.34 10.06
C THR A 87 -8.92 4.50 9.36
N LYS A 88 -7.80 4.14 10.01
CA LYS A 88 -6.46 4.22 9.42
C LYS A 88 -5.74 2.90 9.59
N LEU A 89 -5.02 2.50 8.55
CA LEU A 89 -4.22 1.28 8.52
C LEU A 89 -2.82 1.62 8.04
N THR A 90 -1.83 1.06 8.70
CA THR A 90 -0.43 1.18 8.31
C THR A 90 0.07 -0.22 7.97
N VAL A 91 0.35 -0.45 6.69
CA VAL A 91 0.93 -1.70 6.18
C VAL A 91 2.44 -1.55 6.21
N SER A 92 3.12 -2.44 6.93
CA SER A 92 4.56 -2.42 7.18
C SER A 92 5.20 -3.73 6.73
N GLY A 93 6.45 -3.69 6.25
CA GLY A 93 7.19 -4.89 5.89
C GLY A 93 8.58 -4.62 5.33
N ILE A 94 9.34 -5.68 5.10
CA ILE A 94 10.73 -5.60 4.60
C ILE A 94 10.75 -5.43 3.08
N ASP A 95 9.78 -6.05 2.39
CA ASP A 95 9.73 -6.07 0.92
C ASP A 95 8.80 -4.96 0.39
N ARG A 96 9.40 -3.98 -0.31
CA ARG A 96 8.66 -2.83 -0.88
C ARG A 96 7.56 -3.25 -1.85
N GLN A 97 7.80 -4.29 -2.65
CA GLN A 97 6.85 -4.76 -3.65
C GLN A 97 5.65 -5.42 -2.98
N LYS A 98 5.89 -6.30 -2.00
CA LYS A 98 4.81 -6.95 -1.23
C LYS A 98 3.99 -5.93 -0.44
N VAL A 99 4.63 -4.99 0.24
CA VAL A 99 3.93 -3.91 0.96
C VAL A 99 3.03 -3.11 0.01
N GLY A 100 3.55 -2.75 -1.16
CA GLY A 100 2.78 -2.03 -2.18
C GLY A 100 1.62 -2.85 -2.73
N GLN A 101 1.84 -4.13 -3.01
CA GLN A 101 0.82 -5.04 -3.52
C GLN A 101 -0.32 -5.24 -2.52
N VAL A 102 0.00 -5.57 -1.26
CA VAL A 102 -1.01 -5.72 -0.20
C VAL A 102 -1.82 -4.45 -0.03
N ALA A 103 -1.16 -3.29 0.00
CA ALA A 103 -1.86 -2.02 0.11
C ALA A 103 -2.77 -1.73 -1.11
N ALA A 104 -2.36 -2.12 -2.32
CA ALA A 104 -3.16 -1.98 -3.53
C ALA A 104 -4.36 -2.95 -3.53
N GLU A 105 -4.19 -4.18 -3.06
CA GLU A 105 -5.28 -5.15 -2.90
C GLU A 105 -6.31 -4.65 -1.88
N MET A 106 -5.86 -4.18 -0.72
CA MET A 106 -6.73 -3.57 0.30
C MET A 106 -7.52 -2.37 -0.25
N ARG A 107 -6.86 -1.49 -1.04
CA ARG A 107 -7.53 -0.38 -1.72
C ARG A 107 -8.57 -0.85 -2.74
N SER A 108 -8.30 -1.95 -3.43
CA SER A 108 -9.18 -2.50 -4.47
C SER A 108 -10.46 -3.14 -3.91
N LEU A 109 -10.50 -3.51 -2.63
CA LEU A 109 -11.71 -4.02 -1.96
C LEU A 109 -12.88 -3.01 -2.01
N ARG A 110 -12.56 -1.72 -1.84
CA ARG A 110 -13.50 -0.62 -1.98
C ARG A 110 -12.76 0.63 -2.45
N PRO A 111 -12.57 0.81 -3.77
CA PRO A 111 -11.90 1.99 -4.28
C PRO A 111 -12.71 3.25 -3.95
N PRO A 112 -12.07 4.42 -3.84
CA PRO A 112 -12.74 5.66 -3.50
C PRO A 112 -13.73 6.05 -4.61
N ASP A 113 -15.00 6.22 -4.21
CA ASP A 113 -16.07 6.62 -5.12
C ASP A 113 -15.84 8.04 -5.71
N PRO A 114 -16.08 8.28 -7.00
CA PRO A 114 -15.82 9.57 -7.65
C PRO A 114 -16.71 10.72 -7.18
N TYR A 115 -17.82 10.48 -6.46
CA TYR A 115 -18.74 11.52 -6.02
C TYR A 115 -18.58 11.86 -4.54
N LYS A 116 -18.44 10.84 -3.68
CA LYS A 116 -18.37 11.01 -2.21
C LYS A 116 -16.99 10.70 -1.64
N ASN A 117 -16.04 10.23 -2.46
CA ASN A 117 -14.71 9.77 -2.05
C ASN A 117 -14.76 8.75 -0.91
N LYS A 118 -15.86 7.99 -0.82
CA LYS A 118 -16.02 6.92 0.17
C LYS A 118 -15.30 5.68 -0.32
N GLY A 119 -14.52 5.04 0.54
CA GLY A 119 -13.71 3.87 0.24
C GLY A 119 -12.39 3.89 0.99
N VAL A 120 -11.51 2.97 0.60
CA VAL A 120 -10.14 2.88 1.09
C VAL A 120 -9.26 3.69 0.13
N ARG A 121 -8.45 4.61 0.65
CA ARG A 121 -7.53 5.46 -0.14
C ARG A 121 -6.14 5.46 0.46
N TYR A 122 -5.11 5.84 -0.29
CA TYR A 122 -3.81 6.13 0.33
C TYR A 122 -3.89 7.41 1.16
N ALA A 123 -3.13 7.47 2.25
CA ALA A 123 -3.00 8.69 3.04
C ALA A 123 -2.48 9.84 2.16
N GLY A 124 -3.19 10.97 2.15
CA GLY A 124 -2.84 12.13 1.33
C GLY A 124 -3.16 11.99 -0.17
N GLU A 125 -3.84 10.94 -0.63
CA GLU A 125 -4.24 10.78 -2.04
C GLU A 125 -5.21 11.89 -2.49
N ARG A 126 -4.83 12.65 -3.52
CA ARG A 126 -5.68 13.71 -4.08
C ARG A 126 -6.73 13.13 -5.01
N LEU A 127 -7.96 12.97 -4.50
CA LEU A 127 -9.10 12.44 -5.24
C LEU A 127 -9.87 13.54 -5.98
N LYS A 128 -10.15 13.32 -7.28
CA LYS A 128 -11.00 14.20 -8.08
C LYS A 128 -12.47 13.88 -7.81
N LYS A 129 -13.19 14.84 -7.24
CA LYS A 129 -14.63 14.73 -7.01
C LYS A 129 -15.39 15.18 -8.26
N LYS A 130 -16.23 14.32 -8.82
CA LYS A 130 -17.25 14.73 -9.79
C LYS A 130 -18.41 15.37 -9.05
N VAL A 131 -18.94 16.46 -9.60
CA VAL A 131 -20.21 17.01 -9.14
C VAL A 131 -21.30 15.96 -9.36
N GLY A 132 -21.95 15.56 -8.27
CA GLY A 132 -23.16 14.76 -8.37
C GLY A 132 -24.26 15.60 -9.03
N LYS A 133 -25.35 14.96 -9.45
CA LYS A 133 -26.55 15.71 -9.81
C LYS A 133 -26.97 16.51 -8.57
N THR A 134 -26.74 17.82 -8.60
CA THR A 134 -27.49 18.77 -7.77
C THR A 134 -28.92 18.66 -8.27
N GLY A 135 -29.71 17.77 -7.65
CA GLY A 135 -31.15 17.83 -7.78
C GLY A 135 -31.54 19.23 -7.33
N ALA A 136 -32.11 20.02 -8.24
CA ALA A 136 -32.69 21.30 -7.93
C ALA A 136 -33.58 21.15 -6.69
N LYS A 137 -33.24 21.91 -5.65
CA LYS A 137 -34.15 22.21 -4.56
C LYS A 137 -34.00 23.68 -4.26
#